data_AF-A0A656QC80-F1
#
_entry.id   AF-A0A656QC80-F1
#
_cell.length_a   1.000
_cell.length_b   1.000
_cell.length_c   1.000
_cell.angle_alpha   90.00
_cell.angle_beta   90.00
_cell.angle_gamma   90.00
#
_symmetry.space_group_name_H-M   'P 1'
#
loop_
_entity.id
_entity.type
_entity.pdbx_description
1 polymer ?
#
loop_
_entity_poly.entity_id
_entity_poly.type
_entity_poly.pdbx_seq_one_letter_code
_entity_poly.pdbx_strand_id
1 'polypeptide(L)'
;MKDVLVALFIISASLSAHASDYGCKVLLCLANPASNGGPKGVGECVPPIDQLYHDLGRGRPFPTCDRADGNDGSSYAHQVSDPYDPCPATLRPAEHGAYVVQGQRRSGGNKPGWWGGDGSYTLSEPPQVSESPSNYSYTSGARACVGQSIGSYTAGSYEESYTVNVFDKVVWQPAQNPRAIDVFIDNTRQQRVRW
;
A
#
# COMPACT_ATOMS: atom_id res chain seq x y z
N MET A 1 54.46 20.46 54.26
CA MET A 1 54.03 19.90 52.95
C MET A 1 52.55 19.56 53.13
N LYS A 2 51.66 20.35 52.54
CA LYS A 2 50.21 20.19 52.65
C LYS A 2 49.69 19.90 51.25
N ASP A 3 49.32 18.66 51.00
CA ASP A 3 48.82 18.20 49.72
C ASP A 3 47.41 18.75 49.52
N VAL A 4 47.26 19.62 48.52
CA VAL A 4 45.96 20.16 48.09
C VAL A 4 45.44 19.25 46.98
N LEU A 5 44.49 18.39 47.32
CA LEU A 5 43.70 17.62 46.34
C LEU A 5 42.69 18.55 45.66
N VAL A 6 42.93 18.86 44.39
CA VAL A 6 41.97 19.55 43.52
C VAL A 6 41.02 18.51 42.93
N ALA A 7 39.76 18.52 43.38
CA ALA A 7 38.71 17.69 42.81
C ALA A 7 38.19 18.32 41.51
N LEU A 8 38.46 17.68 40.36
CA LEU A 8 37.80 18.01 39.09
C LEU A 8 36.35 17.49 39.12
N PHE A 9 35.39 18.40 39.27
CA PHE A 9 33.99 18.13 38.95
C PHE A 9 33.82 18.11 37.43
N ILE A 10 33.72 16.92 36.85
CA ILE A 10 33.29 16.75 35.46
C ILE A 10 31.76 16.86 35.45
N ILE A 11 31.25 18.03 35.03
CA ILE A 11 29.84 18.22 34.75
C ILE A 11 29.55 17.48 33.44
N SER A 12 29.06 16.26 33.55
CA SER A 12 28.50 15.49 32.44
C SER A 12 27.21 16.19 32.00
N ALA A 13 27.33 17.19 31.12
CA ALA A 13 26.16 17.69 30.39
C ALA A 13 25.71 16.58 29.45
N SER A 14 24.70 15.82 29.86
CA SER A 14 23.95 14.94 28.97
C SER A 14 23.28 15.83 27.93
N LEU A 15 23.95 16.05 26.79
CA LEU A 15 23.30 16.52 25.59
C LEU A 15 22.31 15.42 25.19
N SER A 16 21.05 15.58 25.57
CA SER A 16 19.97 14.77 25.02
C SER A 16 20.09 14.85 23.51
N ALA A 17 20.44 13.73 22.88
CA ALA A 17 20.38 13.59 21.43
C ALA A 17 18.92 13.86 21.03
N HIS A 18 18.66 15.06 20.52
CA HIS A 18 17.38 15.41 19.91
C HIS A 18 17.28 14.65 18.57
N ALA A 19 17.10 13.33 18.62
CA ALA A 19 16.53 12.58 17.50
C ALA A 19 15.32 13.38 17.05
N SER A 20 15.33 13.92 15.81
CA SER A 20 14.49 15.06 15.47
C SER A 20 13.05 14.85 15.96
N ASP A 21 12.61 15.63 16.95
CA ASP A 21 11.28 15.45 17.56
C ASP A 21 10.19 15.51 16.48
N TYR A 22 10.50 16.20 15.38
CA TYR A 22 9.75 16.23 14.13
C TYR A 22 9.48 14.84 13.53
N GLY A 23 10.51 14.05 13.21
CA GLY A 23 10.31 12.76 12.56
C GLY A 23 9.55 11.76 13.43
N CYS A 24 9.83 11.76 14.73
CA CYS A 24 9.08 10.94 15.67
C CYS A 24 7.63 11.42 15.83
N LYS A 25 7.36 12.74 15.82
CA LYS A 25 5.98 13.27 15.78
C LYS A 25 5.26 12.88 14.50
N VAL A 26 5.91 12.99 13.34
CA VAL A 26 5.34 12.61 12.05
C VAL A 26 4.91 11.15 12.06
N LEU A 27 5.79 10.25 12.50
CA LEU A 27 5.45 8.82 12.55
C LEU A 27 4.32 8.52 13.53
N LEU A 28 4.32 9.14 14.70
CA LEU A 28 3.22 9.02 15.65
C LEU A 28 1.89 9.50 15.05
N CYS A 29 1.90 10.63 14.34
CA CYS A 29 0.72 11.18 13.68
C CYS A 29 0.25 10.33 12.50
N LEU A 30 1.16 9.74 11.74
CA LEU A 30 0.85 8.79 10.68
C LEU A 30 0.28 7.48 11.22
N ALA A 31 0.71 7.05 12.41
CA ALA A 31 0.23 5.84 13.08
C ALA A 31 -1.13 6.00 13.75
N ASN A 32 -1.64 7.22 13.88
CA ASN A 32 -2.91 7.50 14.55
C ASN A 32 -4.07 6.76 13.85
N PRO A 33 -4.77 5.81 14.52
CA PRO A 33 -5.85 5.03 13.91
C PRO A 33 -7.16 5.83 13.74
N ALA A 34 -7.25 7.06 14.27
CA ALA A 34 -8.39 7.95 14.06
C ALA A 34 -8.56 8.38 12.59
N SER A 35 -7.65 7.99 11.69
CA SER A 35 -7.54 8.42 10.31
C SER A 35 -8.58 7.80 9.36
N ASN A 36 -9.88 7.87 9.71
CA ASN A 36 -10.97 7.99 8.72
C ASN A 36 -11.12 9.48 8.29
N GLY A 37 -9.98 10.13 8.03
CA GLY A 37 -9.86 11.57 7.78
C GLY A 37 -8.41 12.04 7.54
N GLY A 38 -7.47 11.09 7.45
CA GLY A 38 -6.04 11.37 7.29
C GLY A 38 -5.30 11.63 8.61
N PRO A 39 -3.96 11.67 8.58
CA PRO A 39 -3.10 11.82 9.78
C PRO A 39 -3.22 13.17 10.49
N LYS A 40 -4.07 14.08 10.00
CA LYS A 40 -4.38 15.39 10.58
C LYS A 40 -5.62 15.39 11.49
N GLY A 41 -6.21 14.22 11.75
CA GLY A 41 -7.43 14.10 12.57
C GLY A 41 -7.26 14.57 14.03
N VAL A 42 -6.03 14.68 14.51
CA VAL A 42 -5.67 15.27 15.81
C VAL A 42 -5.00 16.62 15.58
N GLY A 43 -5.43 17.66 16.30
CA GLY A 43 -4.99 19.03 16.06
C GLY A 43 -3.47 19.22 16.14
N GLU A 44 -2.83 18.52 17.08
CA GLU A 44 -1.37 18.50 17.26
C GLU A 44 -0.62 17.88 16.08
N CYS A 45 -1.31 17.09 15.25
CA CYS A 45 -0.77 16.47 14.05
C CYS A 45 -0.89 17.32 12.79
N VAL A 46 -1.69 18.39 12.79
CA VAL A 46 -1.84 19.25 11.61
C VAL A 46 -0.49 19.88 11.20
N PRO A 47 0.25 20.60 12.08
CA PRO A 47 1.51 21.23 11.68
C PRO A 47 2.62 20.26 11.21
N PRO A 48 2.94 19.15 11.92
CA PRO A 48 4.01 18.25 11.48
C PRO A 48 3.65 17.53 10.18
N ILE A 49 2.38 17.21 9.94
CA ILE A 49 1.96 16.58 8.68
C ILE A 49 1.95 17.58 7.52
N ASP A 50 1.54 18.83 7.74
CA ASP A 50 1.66 19.89 6.73
C ASP A 50 3.12 20.07 6.29
N GLN A 51 4.03 20.11 7.27
CA GLN A 51 5.46 20.19 6.99
C GLN A 51 5.95 18.95 6.22
N LEU A 52 5.51 17.75 6.59
CA LEU A 52 5.83 16.52 5.87
C LEU A 52 5.45 16.63 4.40
N TYR A 53 4.17 16.92 4.10
CA TYR A 53 3.69 16.95 2.72
C TYR A 53 4.36 18.05 1.90
N HIS A 54 4.67 19.19 2.53
CA HIS A 54 5.44 20.25 1.90
C HIS A 54 6.87 19.84 1.57
N ASP A 55 7.56 19.18 2.50
CA ASP A 55 8.93 18.69 2.31
C ASP A 55 8.96 17.61 1.21
N LEU A 56 8.05 16.64 1.28
CA LEU A 56 7.95 15.58 0.26
C LEU A 56 7.58 16.15 -1.12
N GLY A 57 6.69 17.16 -1.18
CA GLY A 57 6.36 17.88 -2.41
C GLY A 57 7.55 18.62 -3.03
N ARG A 58 8.61 18.89 -2.25
CA ARG A 58 9.87 19.47 -2.69
C ARG A 58 10.97 18.42 -2.94
N GLY A 59 10.63 17.14 -2.90
CA GLY A 59 11.59 16.04 -3.09
C GLY A 59 12.58 15.87 -1.94
N ARG A 60 12.27 16.41 -0.76
CA ARG A 60 13.09 16.20 0.44
C ARG A 60 12.91 14.76 0.96
N PRO A 61 13.91 14.20 1.64
CA PRO A 61 13.81 12.85 2.18
C PRO A 61 12.70 12.75 3.23
N PHE A 62 12.16 11.54 3.38
CA PHE A 62 11.23 11.21 4.45
C PHE A 62 11.95 11.38 5.81
N PRO A 63 11.30 11.96 6.83
CA PRO A 63 11.96 12.21 8.11
C PRO A 63 12.29 10.91 8.84
N THR A 64 13.37 10.90 9.61
CA THR A 64 13.82 9.75 10.40
C THR A 64 13.43 9.88 11.86
N CYS A 65 13.25 8.73 12.52
CA CYS A 65 13.06 8.62 13.97
C CYS A 65 13.75 7.35 14.46
N ASP A 66 14.76 7.48 15.31
CA ASP A 66 15.57 6.34 15.79
C ASP A 66 14.76 5.29 16.57
N ARG A 67 13.56 5.65 17.04
CA ARG A 67 12.66 4.76 17.79
C ARG A 67 11.60 4.09 16.90
N ALA A 68 11.56 4.45 15.63
CA ALA A 68 10.53 4.03 14.70
C ALA A 68 11.06 3.98 13.25
N ASP A 69 12.19 3.27 13.07
CA ASP A 69 12.86 3.09 11.79
C ASP A 69 12.75 1.65 11.26
N GLY A 70 12.19 0.73 12.04
CA GLY A 70 11.98 -0.68 11.68
C GLY A 70 13.22 -1.57 11.84
N ASN A 71 14.38 -1.03 12.21
CA ASN A 71 15.64 -1.78 12.27
C ASN A 71 15.67 -2.82 13.42
N ASP A 72 14.91 -2.58 14.48
CA ASP A 72 14.75 -3.44 15.65
C ASP A 72 13.36 -4.12 15.71
N GLY A 73 12.60 -4.07 14.61
CA GLY A 73 11.20 -4.50 14.58
C GLY A 73 10.22 -3.46 15.13
N SER A 74 10.68 -2.24 15.43
CA SER A 74 9.82 -1.11 15.76
C SER A 74 8.88 -0.72 14.61
N SER A 75 7.89 0.10 14.93
CA SER A 75 7.01 0.70 13.93
C SER A 75 7.82 1.55 12.95
N TYR A 76 7.39 1.67 11.70
CA TYR A 76 8.05 2.54 10.73
C TYR A 76 7.07 3.01 9.66
N ALA A 77 7.47 4.01 8.87
CA ALA A 77 6.72 4.39 7.69
C ALA A 77 7.68 4.72 6.54
N HIS A 78 7.24 4.47 5.31
CA HIS A 78 8.00 4.82 4.12
C HIS A 78 7.10 5.27 3.00
N GLN A 79 7.65 6.10 2.11
CA GLN A 79 6.95 6.52 0.91
C GLN A 79 6.82 5.37 -0.07
N VAL A 80 5.64 5.26 -0.67
CA VAL A 80 5.32 4.30 -1.73
C VAL A 80 4.72 5.04 -2.91
N SER A 81 5.02 4.55 -4.11
CA SER A 81 4.41 5.04 -5.35
C SER A 81 3.53 3.93 -5.91
N ASP A 82 2.27 3.92 -5.52
CA ASP A 82 1.31 2.88 -5.91
C ASP A 82 -0.11 3.46 -5.88
N PRO A 83 -0.81 3.60 -7.02
CA PRO A 83 -2.09 4.31 -7.11
C PRO A 83 -3.27 3.56 -6.49
N TYR A 84 -3.09 2.34 -6.00
CA TYR A 84 -4.20 1.57 -5.40
C TYR A 84 -3.96 1.34 -3.93
N ASP A 85 -5.03 1.16 -3.19
CA ASP A 85 -4.94 0.83 -1.78
C ASP A 85 -4.69 -0.68 -1.62
N PRO A 86 -4.32 -1.13 -0.43
CA PRO A 86 -4.35 -2.55 -0.12
C PRO A 86 -5.69 -3.17 -0.49
N CYS A 87 -5.66 -4.39 -1.03
CA CYS A 87 -6.88 -5.15 -1.18
C CYS A 87 -7.54 -5.39 0.19
N PRO A 88 -8.88 -5.34 0.28
CA PRO A 88 -9.59 -5.66 1.51
C PRO A 88 -9.16 -7.03 2.06
N ALA A 89 -9.31 -7.23 3.37
CA ALA A 89 -9.00 -8.50 4.01
C ALA A 89 -9.62 -9.68 3.25
N THR A 90 -8.87 -10.79 3.19
CA THR A 90 -9.11 -12.03 2.40
C THR A 90 -8.95 -11.91 0.88
N LEU A 91 -8.77 -10.70 0.33
CA LEU A 91 -8.46 -10.51 -1.09
C LEU A 91 -6.99 -10.16 -1.27
N ARG A 92 -6.44 -10.52 -2.43
CA ARG A 92 -5.08 -10.18 -2.84
C ARG A 92 -5.10 -9.43 -4.17
N PRO A 93 -4.11 -8.57 -4.46
CA PRO A 93 -4.00 -7.96 -5.77
C PRO A 93 -3.84 -9.05 -6.84
N ALA A 94 -4.56 -8.92 -7.94
CA ALA A 94 -4.28 -9.69 -9.15
C ALA A 94 -2.92 -9.28 -9.72
N GLU A 95 -2.34 -10.16 -10.52
CA GLU A 95 -1.14 -9.83 -11.28
C GLU A 95 -1.42 -8.69 -12.26
N HIS A 96 -0.45 -7.79 -12.41
CA HIS A 96 -0.52 -6.66 -13.34
C HIS A 96 -0.69 -7.17 -14.78
N GLY A 97 -1.67 -6.63 -15.51
CA GLY A 97 -1.96 -7.05 -16.88
C GLY A 97 -2.69 -8.39 -17.01
N ALA A 98 -3.03 -9.06 -15.90
CA ALA A 98 -3.77 -10.31 -15.96
C ALA A 98 -5.24 -10.08 -16.33
N TYR A 99 -5.78 -10.93 -17.22
CA TYR A 99 -7.21 -11.02 -17.43
C TYR A 99 -7.84 -11.74 -16.24
N VAL A 100 -8.80 -11.08 -15.60
CA VAL A 100 -9.49 -11.58 -14.42
C VAL A 100 -10.99 -11.52 -14.61
N VAL A 101 -11.70 -12.44 -13.97
CA VAL A 101 -13.16 -12.45 -13.98
C VAL A 101 -13.70 -13.16 -12.74
N GLN A 102 -14.84 -12.68 -12.23
CA GLN A 102 -15.59 -13.41 -11.20
C GLN A 102 -16.49 -14.47 -11.85
N GLY A 103 -16.43 -15.70 -11.34
CA GLY A 103 -17.26 -16.78 -11.86
C GLY A 103 -17.38 -17.97 -10.94
N GLN A 104 -18.07 -19.00 -11.43
CA GLN A 104 -18.25 -20.28 -10.74
C GLN A 104 -17.96 -21.42 -11.71
N ARG A 105 -17.33 -22.49 -11.22
CA ARG A 105 -17.08 -23.69 -12.02
C ARG A 105 -18.40 -24.40 -12.33
N ARG A 106 -18.58 -24.83 -13.57
CA ARG A 106 -19.72 -25.67 -13.95
C ARG A 106 -19.40 -27.13 -13.72
N SER A 107 -20.39 -27.87 -13.21
CA SER A 107 -20.29 -29.32 -13.02
C SER A 107 -20.51 -30.11 -14.32
N GLY A 108 -20.94 -29.47 -15.40
CA GLY A 108 -21.15 -30.10 -16.71
C GLY A 108 -21.56 -29.10 -17.79
N GLY A 109 -21.33 -29.49 -19.05
CA GLY A 109 -21.57 -28.66 -20.24
C GLY A 109 -20.31 -27.95 -20.72
N ASN A 110 -20.15 -27.93 -22.05
CA ASN A 110 -19.01 -27.37 -22.80
C ASN A 110 -19.47 -26.21 -23.70
N LYS A 111 -20.63 -25.63 -23.40
CA LYS A 111 -21.16 -24.48 -24.14
C LYS A 111 -20.65 -23.18 -23.52
N PRO A 112 -19.92 -22.34 -24.26
CA PRO A 112 -19.53 -21.01 -23.80
C PRO A 112 -20.73 -20.20 -23.33
N GLY A 113 -20.51 -19.35 -22.33
CA GLY A 113 -21.51 -18.37 -21.90
C GLY A 113 -21.57 -17.18 -22.86
N TRP A 114 -22.44 -16.22 -22.53
CA TRP A 114 -22.57 -14.95 -23.27
C TRP A 114 -21.23 -14.20 -23.44
N TRP A 115 -20.37 -14.28 -22.42
CA TRP A 115 -19.06 -13.64 -22.39
C TRP A 115 -17.94 -14.53 -22.97
N GLY A 116 -18.28 -15.60 -23.68
CA GLY A 116 -17.34 -16.54 -24.28
C GLY A 116 -16.76 -17.57 -23.29
N GLY A 117 -15.56 -18.07 -23.61
CA GLY A 117 -14.82 -19.08 -22.85
C GLY A 117 -14.95 -20.51 -23.37
N ASP A 118 -14.40 -21.45 -22.62
CA ASP A 118 -14.40 -22.89 -22.96
C ASP A 118 -15.67 -23.61 -22.46
N GLY A 119 -16.58 -22.89 -21.81
CA GLY A 119 -17.80 -23.43 -21.21
C GLY A 119 -17.62 -24.03 -19.82
N SER A 120 -16.40 -24.06 -19.27
CA SER A 120 -16.08 -24.62 -17.94
C SER A 120 -16.60 -23.78 -16.77
N TYR A 121 -16.96 -22.51 -17.01
CA TYR A 121 -17.35 -21.55 -15.98
C TYR A 121 -18.62 -20.78 -16.36
N THR A 122 -19.42 -20.44 -15.34
CA THR A 122 -20.44 -19.39 -15.43
C THR A 122 -19.81 -18.09 -14.95
N LEU A 123 -19.68 -17.10 -15.84
CA LEU A 123 -19.09 -15.81 -15.53
C LEU A 123 -20.16 -14.81 -15.10
N SER A 124 -19.86 -14.00 -14.07
CA SER A 124 -20.78 -12.98 -13.58
C SER A 124 -20.72 -11.70 -14.43
N GLU A 125 -19.57 -11.44 -15.03
CA GLU A 125 -19.23 -10.24 -15.80
C GLU A 125 -18.24 -10.58 -16.92
N PRO A 126 -18.05 -9.72 -17.95
CA PRO A 126 -17.00 -9.93 -18.93
C PRO A 126 -15.61 -9.89 -18.26
N PRO A 127 -14.65 -10.70 -18.71
CA PRO A 127 -13.26 -10.59 -18.26
C PRO A 127 -12.68 -9.20 -18.53
N GLN A 128 -11.90 -8.69 -17.57
CA GLN A 128 -11.21 -7.40 -17.69
C GLN A 128 -9.75 -7.55 -17.28
N VAL A 129 -8.91 -6.63 -17.76
CA VAL A 129 -7.47 -6.62 -17.47
C VAL A 129 -7.21 -5.82 -16.20
N SER A 130 -6.55 -6.44 -15.22
CA SER A 130 -6.09 -5.74 -14.02
C SER A 130 -5.00 -4.75 -14.38
N GLU A 131 -5.16 -3.50 -13.93
CA GLU A 131 -4.23 -2.40 -14.18
C GLU A 131 -3.95 -2.19 -15.67
N SER A 132 -4.98 -2.33 -16.52
CA SER A 132 -4.85 -2.22 -17.97
C SER A 132 -3.97 -1.03 -18.37
N PRO A 133 -2.91 -1.25 -19.16
CA PRO A 133 -2.15 -0.16 -19.74
C PRO A 133 -3.09 0.64 -20.63
N SER A 134 -3.17 1.95 -20.42
CA SER A 134 -3.86 2.82 -21.36
C SER A 134 -2.80 3.40 -22.29
N ASN A 135 -2.95 3.19 -23.60
CA ASN A 135 -1.99 3.68 -24.61
C ASN A 135 -2.08 5.21 -24.82
N TYR A 136 -3.07 5.87 -24.25
CA TYR A 136 -3.36 7.30 -24.46
C TYR A 136 -3.37 8.14 -23.18
N SER A 137 -3.42 7.51 -22.00
CA SER A 137 -3.42 8.19 -20.70
C SER A 137 -2.32 7.61 -19.80
N TYR A 138 -1.59 8.50 -19.12
CA TYR A 138 -0.63 8.15 -18.07
C TYR A 138 -1.29 7.55 -16.80
N THR A 139 -2.60 7.32 -16.84
CA THR A 139 -3.38 6.72 -15.75
C THR A 139 -3.47 5.21 -15.94
N SER A 140 -2.92 4.46 -14.98
CA SER A 140 -3.15 3.02 -14.89
C SER A 140 -4.64 2.70 -14.75
N GLY A 141 -5.11 1.63 -15.41
CA GLY A 141 -6.51 1.16 -15.30
C GLY A 141 -6.87 0.66 -13.90
N ALA A 142 -8.09 0.19 -13.65
CA ALA A 142 -8.46 -0.31 -12.32
C ALA A 142 -7.65 -1.57 -11.92
N ARG A 143 -7.24 -1.69 -10.64
CA ARG A 143 -6.62 -2.91 -10.09
C ARG A 143 -7.70 -3.86 -9.62
N ALA A 144 -7.57 -5.14 -9.94
CA ALA A 144 -8.42 -6.17 -9.39
C ALA A 144 -7.88 -6.69 -8.06
N CYS A 145 -8.76 -6.78 -7.06
CA CYS A 145 -8.57 -7.53 -5.83
C CYS A 145 -9.34 -8.84 -5.93
N VAL A 146 -8.62 -9.95 -5.90
CA VAL A 146 -9.14 -11.28 -6.19
C VAL A 146 -9.13 -12.19 -4.96
N GLY A 147 -10.15 -13.05 -4.88
CA GLY A 147 -10.27 -14.07 -3.84
C GLY A 147 -9.55 -15.37 -4.20
N GLN A 148 -10.22 -16.50 -3.95
CA GLN A 148 -9.71 -17.82 -4.29
C GLN A 148 -9.76 -18.05 -5.80
N SER A 149 -8.66 -18.56 -6.36
CA SER A 149 -8.64 -19.02 -7.75
C SER A 149 -9.50 -20.27 -7.90
N ILE A 150 -10.47 -20.22 -8.82
CA ILE A 150 -11.31 -21.36 -9.20
C ILE A 150 -10.70 -22.10 -10.38
N GLY A 151 -9.92 -21.40 -11.21
CA GLY A 151 -9.21 -21.96 -12.35
C GLY A 151 -8.96 -20.90 -13.41
N SER A 152 -8.67 -21.35 -14.62
CA SER A 152 -8.49 -20.47 -15.78
C SER A 152 -9.00 -21.15 -17.05
N TYR A 153 -9.15 -20.37 -18.11
CA TYR A 153 -9.40 -20.85 -19.46
C TYR A 153 -8.69 -19.96 -20.49
N THR A 154 -8.43 -20.50 -21.67
CA THR A 154 -7.86 -19.74 -22.79
C THR A 154 -8.98 -19.08 -23.59
N ALA A 155 -8.81 -17.80 -23.90
CA ALA A 155 -9.69 -17.01 -24.75
C ALA A 155 -8.87 -16.34 -25.87
N GLY A 156 -9.57 -15.77 -26.85
CA GLY A 156 -8.96 -15.11 -28.00
C GLY A 156 -9.03 -15.93 -29.28
N SER A 157 -8.20 -15.56 -30.25
CA SER A 157 -8.11 -16.23 -31.55
C SER A 157 -6.96 -17.24 -31.57
N TYR A 158 -6.80 -17.96 -32.68
CA TYR A 158 -5.66 -18.86 -32.87
C TYR A 158 -4.31 -18.12 -32.88
N GLU A 159 -4.29 -16.87 -33.33
CA GLU A 159 -3.08 -16.06 -33.46
C GLU A 159 -2.81 -15.22 -32.20
N GLU A 160 -3.86 -14.83 -31.49
CA GLU A 160 -3.80 -14.01 -30.28
C GLU A 160 -4.66 -14.63 -29.19
N SER A 161 -4.06 -15.58 -28.45
CA SER A 161 -4.69 -16.21 -27.30
C SER A 161 -4.17 -15.64 -25.98
N TYR A 162 -5.04 -15.55 -24.99
CA TYR A 162 -4.70 -15.09 -23.65
C TYR A 162 -5.40 -15.95 -22.59
N THR A 163 -4.82 -15.98 -21.39
CA THR A 163 -5.39 -16.74 -20.26
C THR A 163 -6.29 -15.83 -19.43
N VAL A 164 -7.54 -16.25 -19.25
CA VAL A 164 -8.47 -15.62 -18.32
C VAL A 164 -8.46 -16.39 -17.01
N ASN A 165 -8.15 -15.68 -15.92
CA ASN A 165 -8.15 -16.23 -14.57
C ASN A 165 -9.52 -16.03 -13.91
N VAL A 166 -10.11 -17.11 -13.41
CA VAL A 166 -11.44 -17.12 -12.81
C VAL A 166 -11.31 -17.19 -11.30
N PHE A 167 -11.91 -16.23 -10.61
CA PHE A 167 -11.93 -16.16 -9.15
C PHE A 167 -13.35 -16.24 -8.61
N ASP A 168 -13.49 -16.68 -7.37
CA ASP A 168 -14.77 -16.70 -6.65
C ASP A 168 -15.31 -15.29 -6.36
N LYS A 169 -14.39 -14.35 -6.19
CA LYS A 169 -14.67 -12.94 -5.92
C LYS A 169 -13.66 -12.04 -6.61
N VAL A 170 -14.16 -11.00 -7.25
CA VAL A 170 -13.35 -9.91 -7.80
C VAL A 170 -13.93 -8.57 -7.32
N VAL A 171 -13.05 -7.70 -6.82
CA VAL A 171 -13.39 -6.33 -6.45
C VAL A 171 -12.44 -5.39 -7.17
N TRP A 172 -12.97 -4.44 -7.92
CA TRP A 172 -12.17 -3.48 -8.67
C TRP A 172 -11.91 -2.21 -7.87
N GLN A 173 -10.66 -1.78 -7.85
CA GLN A 173 -10.24 -0.52 -7.24
C GLN A 173 -9.81 0.46 -8.33
N PRO A 174 -10.41 1.66 -8.41
CA PRO A 174 -9.94 2.68 -9.33
C PRO A 174 -8.55 3.18 -8.92
N ALA A 175 -7.74 3.59 -9.90
CA ALA A 175 -6.48 4.25 -9.63
C ALA A 175 -6.71 5.61 -8.95
N GLN A 176 -5.88 5.92 -7.96
CA GLN A 176 -5.85 7.17 -7.21
C GLN A 176 -4.49 7.86 -7.40
N ASN A 177 -4.24 8.94 -6.64
CA ASN A 177 -2.92 9.56 -6.57
C ASN A 177 -1.87 8.52 -6.09
N PRO A 178 -0.80 8.26 -6.88
CA PRO A 178 0.19 7.24 -6.55
C PRO A 178 1.02 7.57 -5.31
N ARG A 179 1.12 8.85 -4.92
CA ARG A 179 1.90 9.26 -3.76
C ARG A 179 1.22 8.81 -2.47
N ALA A 180 1.86 7.88 -1.79
CA ALA A 180 1.38 7.35 -0.53
C ALA A 180 2.53 7.12 0.45
N ILE A 181 2.14 6.87 1.70
CA ILE A 181 3.01 6.47 2.79
C ILE A 181 2.37 5.22 3.41
N ASP A 182 3.11 4.11 3.45
CA ASP A 182 2.69 2.92 4.18
C ASP A 182 3.22 2.98 5.60
N VAL A 183 2.33 2.73 6.57
CA VAL A 183 2.63 2.77 8.00
C VAL A 183 2.56 1.36 8.56
N PHE A 184 3.62 0.96 9.26
CA PHE A 184 3.80 -0.36 9.85
C PHE A 184 3.89 -0.23 11.37
N ILE A 185 3.18 -1.09 12.07
CA ILE A 185 3.28 -1.29 13.52
C ILE A 185 3.58 -2.78 13.72
N ASP A 186 4.63 -3.10 14.47
CA ASP A 186 5.11 -4.47 14.69
C ASP A 186 5.30 -5.25 13.38
N ASN A 187 5.96 -4.62 12.40
CA ASN A 187 6.17 -5.14 11.04
C ASN A 187 4.89 -5.50 10.25
N THR A 188 3.73 -5.13 10.75
CA THR A 188 2.45 -5.33 10.07
C THR A 188 1.95 -3.99 9.53
N ARG A 189 1.66 -3.92 8.24
CA ARG A 189 1.10 -2.69 7.64
C ARG A 189 -0.28 -2.43 8.22
N GLN A 190 -0.43 -1.29 8.87
CA GLN A 190 -1.69 -0.87 9.49
C GLN A 190 -2.52 -0.01 8.57
N GLN A 191 -1.89 0.90 7.81
CA GLN A 191 -2.59 1.83 6.94
C GLN A 191 -1.72 2.37 5.81
N ARG A 192 -2.40 2.92 4.79
CA ARG A 192 -1.81 3.70 3.71
C ARG A 192 -2.39 5.12 3.76
N VAL A 193 -1.51 6.12 3.76
CA VAL A 193 -1.87 7.55 3.77
C VAL A 193 -1.53 8.17 2.43
N ARG A 194 -2.49 8.86 1.81
CA ARG A 194 -2.34 9.58 0.54
C ARG A 194 -1.96 11.04 0.77
N TRP A 195 -1.15 11.64 -0.12
CA TRP A 195 -0.72 13.04 -0.02
C TRP A 195 -0.41 13.72 -1.37
#